data_AF-A0A1S8XXH3-F1
#
_entry.id   AF-A0A1S8XXH3-F1
#
_cell.length_a   1.000
_cell.length_b   1.000
_cell.length_c   1.000
_cell.angle_alpha   90.00
_cell.angle_beta   90.00
_cell.angle_gamma   90.00
#
_symmetry.space_group_name_H-M   'P 1'
#
loop_
_entity.id
_entity.type
_entity.pdbx_description
1 polymer ?
#
loop_
_entity_poly.entity_id
_entity_poly.type
_entity_poly.pdbx_seq_one_letter_code
_entity_poly.pdbx_strand_id
1 'polypeptide(L)'
;MTLVVDPWRDTYSLERRATMRWARTRWERGVQMAREKRDWRRVVTVYAFAVATLLMLLLGVVLIGRDTTLTRNEIFSAVGLNLIASVIFAVTFSAVSGQVQNRAIEENVEESFSELSTRLMSHLSQTNALFLPLASYAALDTNTGYGDAFNCDLTRSLHRTGQITFYGPTAWFVPARLQVTTMTRVARIAICILDPRNRAAVAQVASDQSEAPWAQGMTRAAIEETLRTDLLRTVVALFEWRTRCPVEILYHDDTSVFRFIMTDDAIYLTWLRGDSSVGRDMGESYRFGPDSFFYQSQRLDIVRRSQLNHAKVTFNATDDRKVLLDHLEMLCGRPVREDEAEAWLEEYRAGTESFRSYLEQLSADG
;
A
#
# COMPACT_ATOMS: atom_id res chain seq x y z
N MET A 1 22.00 0.03 -37.76
CA MET A 1 21.09 -0.24 -36.61
C MET A 1 21.74 -1.34 -35.79
N THR A 2 22.60 -0.95 -34.86
CA THR A 2 23.40 -1.85 -34.02
C THR A 2 22.58 -2.23 -32.79
N LEU A 3 22.20 -3.50 -32.70
CA LEU A 3 21.54 -4.09 -31.54
C LEU A 3 22.49 -4.01 -30.33
N VAL A 4 22.18 -3.09 -29.41
CA VAL A 4 22.82 -3.04 -28.09
C VAL A 4 22.27 -4.22 -27.29
N VAL A 5 23.04 -5.31 -27.24
CA VAL A 5 22.77 -6.46 -26.38
C VAL A 5 23.04 -6.03 -24.95
N ASP A 6 21.99 -5.99 -24.13
CA ASP A 6 22.05 -5.59 -22.73
C ASP A 6 22.77 -6.68 -21.89
N PRO A 7 24.00 -6.43 -21.42
CA PRO A 7 24.81 -7.43 -20.71
C PRO A 7 24.27 -7.79 -19.32
N TRP A 8 23.25 -7.07 -18.83
CA TRP A 8 22.65 -7.30 -17.51
C TRP A 8 21.52 -8.33 -17.50
N ARG A 9 21.04 -8.77 -18.66
CA ARG A 9 19.92 -9.74 -18.73
C ARG A 9 20.35 -11.16 -18.35
N ASP A 10 21.62 -11.51 -18.56
CA ASP A 10 22.12 -12.86 -18.31
C ASP A 10 22.56 -13.11 -16.86
N THR A 11 23.04 -12.09 -16.15
CA THR A 11 23.51 -12.20 -14.76
C THR A 11 22.38 -12.55 -13.79
N TYR A 12 21.21 -11.92 -13.93
CA TYR A 12 20.03 -12.26 -13.11
C TYR A 12 19.49 -13.67 -13.35
N SER A 13 19.69 -14.22 -14.56
CA SER A 13 19.23 -15.57 -14.89
C SER A 13 20.08 -16.65 -14.20
N LEU A 14 21.38 -16.38 -14.01
CA LEU A 14 22.32 -17.30 -13.39
C LEU A 14 22.15 -17.36 -11.87
N GLU A 15 21.95 -16.21 -11.21
CA GLU A 15 21.70 -16.17 -9.76
C GLU A 15 20.38 -16.84 -9.38
N ARG A 16 19.31 -16.65 -10.18
CA ARG A 16 18.03 -17.37 -9.98
C ARG A 16 18.20 -18.88 -10.17
N ARG A 17 18.99 -19.32 -11.15
CA ARG A 17 19.25 -20.75 -11.36
C ARG A 17 20.11 -21.36 -10.24
N ALA A 18 21.02 -20.60 -9.64
CA ALA A 18 21.84 -21.05 -8.52
C ALA A 18 21.02 -21.17 -7.23
N THR A 19 20.21 -20.16 -6.91
CA THR A 19 19.33 -20.16 -5.73
C THR A 19 18.27 -21.26 -5.81
N MET A 20 17.65 -21.49 -6.97
CA MET A 20 16.72 -22.62 -7.14
C MET A 20 17.38 -23.99 -6.99
N ARG A 21 18.60 -24.19 -7.50
CA ARG A 21 19.34 -25.46 -7.33
C ARG A 21 19.70 -25.71 -5.87
N TRP A 22 20.10 -24.67 -5.14
CA TRP A 22 20.39 -24.77 -3.71
C TRP A 22 19.14 -25.10 -2.89
N ALA A 23 18.01 -24.44 -3.16
CA ALA A 23 16.74 -24.72 -2.49
C ALA A 23 16.26 -26.16 -2.74
N ARG A 24 16.36 -26.64 -3.99
CA ARG A 24 15.98 -27.99 -4.37
C ARG A 24 16.82 -29.06 -3.68
N THR A 25 18.15 -28.92 -3.68
CA THR A 25 19.05 -29.88 -3.03
C THR A 25 18.92 -29.88 -1.50
N ARG A 26 18.55 -28.76 -0.89
CA ARG A 26 18.24 -28.71 0.55
C ARG A 26 16.91 -29.41 0.86
N TRP A 27 15.89 -29.21 0.04
CA TRP A 27 14.60 -29.88 0.19
C TRP A 27 14.73 -31.40 -0.02
N GLU A 28 15.42 -31.83 -1.06
CA GLU A 28 15.65 -33.26 -1.36
C GLU A 28 16.40 -33.96 -0.22
N ARG A 29 17.43 -33.32 0.36
CA ARG A 29 18.13 -33.84 1.55
C ARG A 29 17.24 -33.92 2.79
N GLY A 30 16.39 -32.92 3.01
CA GLY A 30 15.43 -32.94 4.11
C GLY A 30 14.41 -34.08 3.99
N VAL A 31 13.91 -34.32 2.78
CA VAL A 31 12.98 -35.41 2.48
C VAL A 31 13.65 -36.78 2.64
N GLN A 32 14.91 -36.93 2.21
CA GLN A 32 15.66 -38.18 2.40
C GLN A 32 15.90 -38.48 3.88
N MET A 33 16.36 -37.52 4.68
CA MET A 33 16.56 -37.73 6.13
C MET A 33 15.25 -38.08 6.86
N ALA A 34 14.12 -37.49 6.43
CA ALA A 34 12.82 -37.78 7.03
C ALA A 34 12.35 -39.22 6.70
N ARG A 35 12.60 -39.71 5.48
CA ARG A 35 12.31 -41.10 5.08
C ARG A 35 13.18 -42.09 5.85
N GLU A 36 14.48 -41.84 5.91
CA GLU A 36 15.45 -42.72 6.58
C GLU A 36 15.16 -42.85 8.09
N LYS A 37 14.78 -41.76 8.77
CA LYS A 37 14.35 -41.81 10.18
C LYS A 37 13.05 -42.61 10.39
N ARG A 38 12.13 -42.58 9.43
CA ARG A 38 10.86 -43.33 9.51
C ARG A 38 11.09 -44.83 9.36
N ASP A 39 11.98 -45.21 8.45
CA ASP A 39 12.34 -46.61 8.22
C ASP A 39 13.09 -47.20 9.41
N TRP A 40 14.03 -46.44 10.00
CA TRP A 40 14.72 -46.86 11.22
C TRP A 40 13.78 -47.13 12.40
N ARG A 41 12.77 -46.28 12.62
CA ARG A 41 11.79 -46.50 13.69
C ARG A 41 10.99 -47.78 13.47
N ARG A 42 10.57 -48.06 12.23
CA ARG A 42 9.86 -49.30 11.90
C ARG A 42 10.75 -50.52 12.15
N VAL A 43 11.99 -50.49 11.68
CA VAL A 43 12.95 -51.58 11.88
C VAL A 43 13.18 -51.83 13.38
N VAL A 44 13.44 -50.79 14.18
CA VAL A 44 13.64 -50.93 15.64
C VAL A 44 12.40 -51.47 16.34
N THR A 45 11.19 -51.00 15.98
CA THR A 45 9.95 -51.53 16.58
C THR A 45 9.72 -53.00 16.23
N VAL A 46 9.98 -53.41 14.99
CA VAL A 46 9.83 -54.81 14.56
C VAL A 46 10.88 -55.69 15.24
N TYR A 47 12.13 -55.23 15.34
CA TYR A 47 13.19 -55.94 16.06
C TYR A 47 12.87 -56.10 17.55
N ALA A 48 12.45 -55.02 18.23
CA ALA A 48 12.10 -55.08 19.64
C ALA A 48 10.92 -56.04 19.90
N PHE A 49 9.91 -56.02 19.02
CA PHE A 49 8.78 -56.94 19.10
C PHE A 49 9.21 -58.40 18.87
N ALA A 50 10.03 -58.66 17.86
CA ALA A 50 10.54 -60.00 17.56
C ALA A 50 11.38 -60.56 18.72
N VAL A 51 12.27 -59.74 19.31
CA VAL A 51 13.10 -60.13 20.45
C VAL A 51 12.23 -60.39 21.69
N ALA A 52 11.27 -59.52 22.00
CA ALA A 52 10.37 -59.73 23.13
C ALA A 52 9.53 -61.02 22.98
N THR A 53 9.04 -61.27 21.76
CA THR A 53 8.28 -62.50 21.44
C THR A 53 9.15 -63.75 21.59
N LEU A 54 10.39 -63.71 21.10
CA LEU A 54 11.35 -64.80 21.23
C LEU A 54 11.65 -65.10 22.70
N LEU A 55 11.92 -64.06 23.51
CA LEU A 55 12.19 -64.21 24.94
C LEU A 55 11.00 -64.83 25.68
N MET A 56 9.78 -64.39 25.38
CA MET A 56 8.57 -64.94 25.99
C MET A 56 8.34 -66.41 25.60
N LEU A 57 8.57 -66.77 24.33
CA LEU A 57 8.50 -68.16 23.89
C LEU A 57 9.52 -69.04 24.60
N LEU A 58 10.76 -68.56 24.72
CA LEU A 58 11.84 -69.30 25.36
C LEU A 58 11.57 -69.50 26.86
N LEU A 59 11.08 -68.46 27.55
CA LEU A 59 10.65 -68.56 28.95
C LEU A 59 9.49 -69.56 29.12
N GLY A 60 8.52 -69.54 28.20
CA GLY A 60 7.40 -70.48 28.18
C GLY A 60 7.84 -71.93 28.04
N VAL A 61 8.77 -72.22 27.12
CA VAL A 61 9.33 -73.58 26.91
C VAL A 61 10.08 -74.07 28.15
N VAL A 62 10.88 -73.21 28.79
CA VAL A 62 11.62 -73.56 30.02
C VAL A 62 10.67 -73.87 31.17
N LEU A 63 9.60 -73.09 31.34
CA LEU A 63 8.60 -73.32 32.38
C LEU A 63 7.82 -74.62 32.16
N ILE A 64 7.43 -74.92 30.93
CA ILE A 64 6.76 -76.18 30.56
C ILE A 64 7.67 -77.40 30.83
N GLY A 65 8.96 -77.31 30.47
CA GLY A 65 9.89 -78.41 30.66
C GLY A 65 10.17 -78.75 32.13
N ARG A 66 9.85 -77.84 33.07
CA ARG A 66 10.08 -78.03 34.50
C ARG A 66 8.88 -78.66 35.22
N ASP A 67 7.71 -78.64 34.62
CA ASP A 67 6.49 -79.14 35.24
C ASP A 67 6.16 -80.55 34.71
N THR A 68 6.43 -81.57 35.53
CA THR A 68 6.18 -82.98 35.18
C THR A 68 4.74 -83.42 35.44
N THR A 69 3.87 -82.53 35.95
CA THR A 69 2.51 -82.87 36.36
C THR A 69 1.44 -82.51 35.32
N LEU A 70 1.81 -81.71 34.32
CA LEU A 70 0.89 -81.21 33.31
C LEU A 70 0.66 -82.22 32.20
N THR A 71 -0.62 -82.49 31.94
CA THR A 71 -1.04 -83.33 30.82
C THR A 71 -0.89 -82.53 29.52
N ARG A 72 -0.43 -83.17 28.44
CA ARG A 72 -0.17 -82.50 27.14
C ARG A 72 -1.37 -81.68 26.62
N ASN A 73 -2.59 -82.09 26.94
CA ASN A 73 -3.83 -81.41 26.56
C ASN A 73 -4.04 -80.09 27.32
N GLU A 74 -3.62 -80.00 28.58
CA GLU A 74 -3.75 -78.78 29.41
C GLU A 74 -2.79 -77.71 28.92
N ILE A 75 -1.58 -78.10 28.51
CA ILE A 75 -0.59 -77.19 27.91
C ILE A 75 -1.12 -76.59 26.60
N PHE A 76 -1.68 -77.42 25.70
CA PHE A 76 -2.25 -76.91 24.44
C PHE A 76 -3.46 -76.00 24.67
N SER A 77 -4.30 -76.30 25.67
CA SER A 77 -5.44 -75.46 26.03
C SER A 77 -5.00 -74.10 26.58
N ALA A 78 -4.02 -74.07 27.49
CA ALA A 78 -3.48 -72.83 28.05
C ALA A 78 -2.78 -71.96 27.00
N VAL A 79 -2.02 -72.58 26.08
CA VAL A 79 -1.37 -71.88 24.97
C VAL A 79 -2.42 -71.29 24.02
N GLY A 80 -3.46 -72.07 23.66
CA GLY A 80 -4.55 -71.59 22.81
C GLY A 80 -5.32 -70.41 23.44
N LEU A 81 -5.60 -70.49 24.74
CA LEU A 81 -6.34 -69.45 25.47
C LEU A 81 -5.52 -68.14 25.57
N ASN A 82 -4.22 -68.23 25.87
CA ASN A 82 -3.34 -67.07 25.91
C ASN A 82 -3.14 -66.43 24.53
N LEU A 83 -3.07 -67.24 23.46
CA LEU A 83 -2.97 -66.73 22.09
C LEU A 83 -4.23 -65.92 21.72
N ILE A 84 -5.42 -66.46 22.02
CA ILE A 84 -6.69 -65.78 21.77
C ILE A 84 -6.79 -64.48 22.58
N ALA A 85 -6.43 -64.52 23.87
CA ALA A 85 -6.42 -63.33 24.73
C ALA A 85 -5.47 -62.24 24.20
N SER A 86 -4.28 -62.62 23.72
CA SER A 86 -3.32 -61.68 23.14
C SER A 86 -3.82 -61.05 21.83
N VAL A 87 -4.50 -61.81 20.97
CA VAL A 87 -5.08 -61.27 19.72
C VAL A 87 -6.19 -60.28 20.06
N ILE A 88 -7.08 -60.62 20.99
CA ILE A 88 -8.16 -59.73 21.43
C ILE A 88 -7.56 -58.45 22.02
N PHE A 89 -6.59 -58.56 22.93
CA PHE A 89 -5.95 -57.39 23.53
C PHE A 89 -5.26 -56.51 22.48
N ALA A 90 -4.53 -57.11 21.52
CA ALA A 90 -3.87 -56.35 20.46
C ALA A 90 -4.86 -55.62 19.56
N VAL A 91 -5.99 -56.24 19.22
CA VAL A 91 -7.05 -55.61 18.40
C VAL A 91 -7.72 -54.48 19.18
N THR A 92 -8.10 -54.69 20.44
CA THR A 92 -8.71 -53.66 21.29
C THR A 92 -7.75 -52.50 21.54
N PHE A 93 -6.49 -52.78 21.86
CA PHE A 93 -5.47 -51.76 22.05
C PHE A 93 -5.19 -50.97 20.77
N SER A 94 -5.11 -51.63 19.62
CA SER A 94 -4.96 -50.97 18.32
C SER A 94 -6.15 -50.04 18.00
N ALA A 95 -7.37 -50.49 18.27
CA ALA A 95 -8.58 -49.69 18.08
C ALA A 95 -8.61 -48.45 19.00
N VAL A 96 -8.31 -48.62 20.29
CA VAL A 96 -8.28 -47.53 21.27
C VAL A 96 -7.13 -46.55 20.98
N SER A 97 -5.94 -47.06 20.67
CA SER A 97 -4.78 -46.23 20.32
C SER A 97 -5.02 -45.43 19.04
N GLY A 98 -5.71 -46.00 18.06
CA GLY A 98 -6.12 -45.28 16.86
C GLY A 98 -7.09 -44.14 17.16
N GLN A 99 -8.07 -44.38 18.04
CA GLN A 99 -9.02 -43.34 18.45
C GLN A 99 -8.36 -42.18 19.21
N VAL A 100 -7.46 -42.49 20.16
CA VAL A 100 -6.74 -41.46 20.92
C VAL A 100 -5.79 -40.65 20.03
N GLN A 101 -5.08 -41.32 19.11
CA GLN A 101 -4.22 -40.63 18.15
C GLN A 101 -5.03 -39.73 17.21
N ASN A 102 -6.18 -40.20 16.71
CA ASN A 102 -7.01 -39.39 15.83
C ASN A 102 -7.54 -38.13 16.53
N ARG A 103 -8.01 -38.25 17.79
CA ARG A 103 -8.44 -37.08 18.58
C ARG A 103 -7.31 -36.10 18.84
N ALA A 104 -6.14 -36.60 19.25
CA ALA A 104 -4.99 -35.74 19.48
C ALA A 104 -4.51 -35.05 18.19
N ILE A 105 -4.61 -35.71 17.03
CA ILE A 105 -4.31 -35.10 15.74
C ILE A 105 -5.35 -34.04 15.39
N GLU A 106 -6.63 -34.33 15.56
CA GLU A 106 -7.73 -33.41 15.28
C GLU A 106 -7.62 -32.13 16.14
N GLU A 107 -7.42 -32.27 17.45
CA GLU A 107 -7.23 -31.15 18.38
C GLU A 107 -5.99 -30.31 18.01
N ASN A 108 -4.84 -30.94 17.74
CA ASN A 108 -3.64 -30.22 17.33
C ASN A 108 -3.80 -29.51 15.98
N VAL A 109 -4.54 -30.12 15.05
CA VAL A 109 -4.82 -29.53 13.74
C VAL A 109 -5.74 -28.33 13.89
N GLU A 110 -6.80 -28.45 14.68
CA GLU A 110 -7.75 -27.35 14.95
C GLU A 110 -7.05 -26.16 15.63
N GLU A 111 -6.25 -26.42 16.68
CA GLU A 111 -5.50 -25.38 17.38
C GLU A 111 -4.48 -24.69 16.45
N SER A 112 -3.72 -25.48 15.68
CA SER A 112 -2.76 -24.95 14.71
C SER A 112 -3.43 -24.12 13.61
N PHE A 113 -4.60 -24.54 13.12
CA PHE A 113 -5.35 -23.80 12.11
C PHE A 113 -5.95 -22.51 12.69
N SER A 114 -6.47 -22.54 13.91
CA SER A 114 -7.00 -21.37 14.60
C SER A 114 -5.92 -20.30 14.78
N GLU A 115 -4.76 -20.68 15.32
CA GLU A 115 -3.64 -19.75 15.52
C GLU A 115 -3.11 -19.20 14.18
N LEU A 116 -2.94 -20.07 13.18
CA LEU A 116 -2.46 -19.64 11.86
C LEU A 116 -3.48 -18.72 11.17
N SER A 117 -4.78 -19.01 11.29
CA SER A 117 -5.85 -18.16 10.77
C SER A 117 -5.84 -16.79 11.43
N THR A 118 -5.72 -16.72 12.76
CA THR A 118 -5.64 -15.44 13.47
C THR A 118 -4.42 -14.62 13.04
N ARG A 119 -3.24 -15.26 12.95
CA ARG A 119 -2.01 -14.59 12.48
C ARG A 119 -2.11 -14.13 11.03
N LEU A 120 -2.72 -14.94 10.17
CA LEU A 120 -2.94 -14.61 8.77
C LEU A 120 -3.93 -13.44 8.65
N MET A 121 -5.02 -13.45 9.41
CA MET A 121 -5.99 -12.35 9.44
C MET A 121 -5.38 -11.07 9.99
N SER A 122 -4.56 -11.14 11.04
CA SER A 122 -3.85 -9.96 11.55
C SER A 122 -2.83 -9.43 10.54
N HIS A 123 -2.10 -10.32 9.85
CA HIS A 123 -1.19 -9.92 8.79
C HIS A 123 -1.93 -9.35 7.58
N LEU A 124 -3.06 -9.94 7.19
CA LEU A 124 -3.91 -9.43 6.13
C LEU A 124 -4.49 -8.07 6.52
N SER A 125 -5.00 -7.89 7.74
CA SER A 125 -5.53 -6.59 8.19
C SER A 125 -4.45 -5.53 8.26
N GLN A 126 -3.26 -5.89 8.75
CA GLN A 126 -2.12 -4.98 8.78
C GLN A 126 -1.64 -4.62 7.38
N THR A 127 -1.50 -5.61 6.48
CA THR A 127 -1.11 -5.38 5.08
C THR A 127 -2.18 -4.59 4.35
N ASN A 128 -3.45 -4.87 4.64
CA ASN A 128 -4.59 -4.16 4.08
C ASN A 128 -4.53 -2.67 4.47
N ALA A 129 -4.31 -2.34 5.74
CA ALA A 129 -4.17 -0.95 6.18
C ALA A 129 -2.97 -0.20 5.56
N LEU A 130 -1.92 -0.92 5.17
CA LEU A 130 -0.74 -0.32 4.52
C LEU A 130 -0.99 0.07 3.05
N PHE A 131 -1.89 -0.64 2.36
CA PHE A 131 -2.03 -0.53 0.90
C PHE A 131 -3.44 -0.14 0.43
N LEU A 132 -4.49 -0.42 1.20
CA LEU A 132 -5.85 -0.09 0.80
C LEU A 132 -6.24 1.31 1.30
N PRO A 133 -7.07 2.03 0.53
CA PRO A 133 -7.61 3.30 0.93
C PRO A 133 -8.58 3.13 2.10
N LEU A 134 -8.56 4.08 3.03
CA LEU A 134 -9.55 4.22 4.10
C LEU A 134 -10.91 4.69 3.58
N ALA A 135 -10.92 5.42 2.46
CA ALA A 135 -12.13 5.85 1.77
C ALA A 135 -11.85 6.05 0.27
N SER A 136 -12.86 5.81 -0.56
CA SER A 136 -12.86 6.15 -1.99
C SER A 136 -13.97 7.14 -2.29
N TYR A 137 -13.72 8.03 -3.25
CA TYR A 137 -14.64 9.08 -3.68
C TYR A 137 -14.73 9.03 -5.20
N ALA A 138 -15.95 8.94 -5.72
CA ALA A 138 -16.20 8.88 -7.16
C ALA A 138 -15.65 10.14 -7.88
N ALA A 139 -15.34 9.99 -9.16
CA ALA A 139 -15.04 11.12 -10.03
C ALA A 139 -16.27 12.04 -10.17
N LEU A 140 -16.04 13.34 -10.34
CA LEU A 140 -17.08 14.37 -10.25
C LEU A 140 -17.05 15.29 -11.47
N ASP A 141 -18.23 15.76 -11.82
CA ASP A 141 -18.47 16.84 -12.77
C ASP A 141 -18.83 18.08 -11.98
N THR A 142 -18.04 19.15 -12.12
CA THR A 142 -18.22 20.36 -11.29
C THR A 142 -19.53 21.08 -11.58
N ASN A 143 -20.19 20.78 -12.70
CA ASN A 143 -21.53 21.28 -13.01
C ASN A 143 -22.63 20.65 -12.15
N THR A 144 -22.40 19.45 -11.60
CA THR A 144 -23.37 18.76 -10.74
C THR A 144 -23.06 18.91 -9.25
N GLY A 145 -21.81 19.20 -8.91
CA GLY A 145 -21.36 19.52 -7.55
C GLY A 145 -19.88 19.24 -7.36
N TYR A 146 -19.36 19.58 -6.18
CA TYR A 146 -17.94 19.39 -5.86
C TYR A 146 -17.65 18.17 -4.99
N GLY A 147 -18.68 17.41 -4.60
CA GLY A 147 -18.57 16.15 -3.85
C GLY A 147 -18.44 16.32 -2.35
N ASP A 148 -19.57 16.34 -1.66
CA ASP A 148 -19.66 16.65 -0.22
C ASP A 148 -18.83 15.72 0.64
N ALA A 149 -18.90 14.41 0.39
CA ALA A 149 -18.14 13.42 1.17
C ALA A 149 -16.62 13.67 1.12
N PHE A 150 -16.08 14.01 -0.04
CA PHE A 150 -14.65 14.31 -0.20
C PHE A 150 -14.29 15.63 0.49
N ASN A 151 -15.06 16.69 0.24
CA ASN A 151 -14.76 18.01 0.79
C ASN A 151 -14.94 18.08 2.30
N CYS A 152 -16.00 17.49 2.85
CA CYS A 152 -16.20 17.40 4.31
C CYS A 152 -15.02 16.71 4.98
N ASP A 153 -14.55 15.59 4.42
CA ASP A 153 -13.48 14.84 5.02
C ASP A 153 -12.13 15.56 4.90
N LEU A 154 -11.81 16.09 3.71
CA LEU A 154 -10.59 16.88 3.51
C LEU A 154 -10.59 18.15 4.38
N THR A 155 -11.69 18.89 4.46
CA THR A 155 -11.81 20.09 5.30
C THR A 155 -11.60 19.73 6.79
N ARG A 156 -12.10 18.58 7.25
CA ARG A 156 -11.85 18.08 8.61
C ARG A 156 -10.37 17.82 8.87
N SER A 157 -9.66 17.20 7.92
CA SER A 157 -8.21 17.01 8.00
C SER A 157 -7.46 18.35 8.00
N LEU A 158 -7.87 19.28 7.13
CA LEU A 158 -7.30 20.63 7.05
C LEU A 158 -7.44 21.40 8.38
N HIS A 159 -8.56 21.30 9.09
CA HIS A 159 -8.72 21.94 10.40
C HIS A 159 -7.76 21.42 11.49
N ARG A 160 -7.26 20.19 11.35
CA ARG A 160 -6.42 19.53 12.34
C ARG A 160 -4.93 19.60 12.02
N THR A 161 -4.59 19.84 10.75
CA THR A 161 -3.21 19.79 10.26
C THR A 161 -2.41 21.05 10.61
N GLY A 162 -1.13 20.84 10.92
CA GLY A 162 -0.12 21.90 11.01
C GLY A 162 0.61 22.14 9.69
N GLN A 163 0.58 21.18 8.76
CA GLN A 163 1.19 21.32 7.45
C GLN A 163 0.23 20.91 6.33
N ILE A 164 0.30 21.61 5.20
CA ILE A 164 -0.38 21.22 3.97
C ILE A 164 0.66 21.02 2.89
N THR A 165 0.58 19.88 2.22
CA THR A 165 1.42 19.60 1.05
C THR A 165 0.57 19.24 -0.15
N PHE A 166 0.79 19.91 -1.28
CA PHE A 166 0.12 19.62 -2.54
C PHE A 166 1.14 19.12 -3.57
N TYR A 167 0.74 18.15 -4.38
CA TYR A 167 1.46 17.74 -5.57
C TYR A 167 0.49 17.55 -6.73
N GLY A 168 0.78 18.11 -7.89
CA GLY A 168 0.00 17.91 -9.10
C GLY A 168 0.23 19.01 -10.13
N PRO A 169 -0.40 18.93 -11.32
CA PRO A 169 -0.12 19.87 -12.40
C PRO A 169 -0.41 21.33 -12.02
N THR A 170 -1.54 21.59 -11.35
CA THR A 170 -1.95 22.92 -10.90
C THR A 170 -2.59 22.83 -9.51
N ALA A 171 -2.29 23.80 -8.65
CA ALA A 171 -2.84 23.92 -7.29
C ALA A 171 -4.03 24.90 -7.22
N TRP A 172 -4.76 25.09 -8.33
CA TRP A 172 -5.87 26.05 -8.47
C TRP A 172 -6.83 26.10 -7.26
N PHE A 173 -7.26 24.94 -6.76
CA PHE A 173 -8.22 24.87 -5.65
C PHE A 173 -7.59 24.97 -4.25
N VAL A 174 -6.26 24.95 -4.13
CA VAL A 174 -5.60 25.01 -2.81
C VAL A 174 -5.80 26.37 -2.15
N PRO A 175 -5.48 27.53 -2.76
CA PRO A 175 -5.69 28.82 -2.10
C PRO A 175 -7.16 29.09 -1.74
N ALA A 176 -8.11 28.69 -2.58
CA ALA A 176 -9.54 28.78 -2.32
C ALA A 176 -9.97 27.98 -1.07
N ARG A 177 -9.46 26.73 -0.92
CA ARG A 177 -9.71 25.93 0.30
C ARG A 177 -9.13 26.59 1.54
N LEU A 178 -7.92 27.11 1.43
CA LEU A 178 -7.27 27.80 2.53
C LEU A 178 -8.11 29.01 2.96
N GLN A 179 -8.71 29.76 2.03
CA GLN A 179 -9.51 30.97 2.32
C GLN A 179 -10.75 30.68 3.15
N VAL A 180 -11.44 29.58 2.86
CA VAL A 180 -12.66 29.19 3.58
C VAL A 180 -12.35 28.53 4.92
N THR A 181 -11.27 27.74 4.97
CA THR A 181 -10.90 27.04 6.20
C THR A 181 -10.32 28.06 7.18
N THR A 182 -10.92 28.22 8.37
CA THR A 182 -10.34 29.08 9.43
C THR A 182 -9.07 28.41 9.98
N MET A 183 -7.95 28.60 9.28
CA MET A 183 -6.69 27.91 9.52
C MET A 183 -5.84 28.66 10.56
N THR A 184 -6.17 28.51 11.84
CA THR A 184 -5.34 29.08 12.92
C THR A 184 -4.06 28.28 13.20
N ARG A 185 -3.94 27.05 12.65
CA ARG A 185 -2.90 26.08 13.02
C ARG A 185 -1.88 25.75 11.94
N VAL A 186 -2.12 26.12 10.68
CA VAL A 186 -1.19 25.77 9.59
C VAL A 186 0.08 26.59 9.71
N ALA A 187 1.16 25.91 10.04
CA ALA A 187 2.49 26.48 10.18
C ALA A 187 3.26 26.51 8.86
N ARG A 188 2.90 25.67 7.87
CA ARG A 188 3.60 25.60 6.58
C ARG A 188 2.70 25.10 5.45
N ILE A 189 2.83 25.74 4.29
CA ILE A 189 2.24 25.29 3.03
C ILE A 189 3.38 24.94 2.06
N ALA A 190 3.37 23.72 1.53
CA ALA A 190 4.32 23.26 0.52
C ALA A 190 3.56 22.83 -0.75
N ILE A 191 3.82 23.48 -1.87
CA ILE A 191 3.12 23.26 -3.14
C ILE A 191 4.13 22.76 -4.16
N CYS A 192 3.87 21.62 -4.77
CA CYS A 192 4.66 21.10 -5.87
C CYS A 192 3.79 21.10 -7.13
N ILE A 193 4.11 22.00 -8.07
CA ILE A 193 3.34 22.23 -9.31
C ILE A 193 4.24 22.19 -10.53
N LEU A 194 3.62 22.09 -11.70
CA LEU A 194 4.32 22.11 -12.98
C LEU A 194 5.09 23.43 -13.18
N ASP A 195 6.31 23.36 -13.71
CA ASP A 195 7.04 24.56 -14.09
C ASP A 195 6.40 25.22 -15.33
N PRO A 196 5.85 26.45 -15.23
CA PRO A 196 5.23 27.12 -16.38
C PRO A 196 6.23 27.44 -17.50
N ARG A 197 7.53 27.41 -17.24
CA ARG A 197 8.59 27.61 -18.25
C ARG A 197 8.83 26.36 -19.09
N ASN A 198 8.52 25.18 -18.55
CA ASN A 198 8.75 23.92 -19.24
C ASN A 198 7.62 23.64 -20.24
N ARG A 199 7.80 24.17 -21.46
CA ARG A 199 6.84 24.01 -22.55
C ARG A 199 6.55 22.55 -22.89
N ALA A 200 7.52 21.66 -22.78
CA ALA A 200 7.32 20.24 -23.10
C ALA A 200 6.38 19.58 -22.08
N ALA A 201 6.59 19.83 -20.79
CA ALA A 201 5.76 19.30 -19.72
C ALA A 201 4.35 19.92 -19.77
N VAL A 202 4.22 21.23 -20.00
CA VAL A 202 2.93 21.91 -20.22
C VAL A 202 2.20 21.34 -21.42
N ALA A 203 2.88 21.16 -22.55
CA ALA A 203 2.30 20.59 -23.75
C ALA A 203 1.82 19.15 -23.56
N GLN A 204 2.53 18.35 -22.75
CA GLN A 204 2.10 17.00 -22.42
C GLN A 204 0.85 17.02 -21.52
N VAL A 205 0.84 17.83 -20.46
CA VAL A 205 -0.35 17.99 -19.61
C VAL A 205 -1.55 18.53 -20.39
N ALA A 206 -1.33 19.46 -21.33
CA ALA A 206 -2.37 19.96 -22.23
C ALA A 206 -2.91 18.87 -23.16
N SER A 207 -2.03 18.02 -23.69
CA SER A 207 -2.43 16.86 -24.49
C SER A 207 -3.31 15.92 -23.68
N ASP A 208 -2.91 15.64 -22.44
CA ASP A 208 -3.73 14.82 -21.56
C ASP A 208 -5.09 15.51 -21.37
N GLN A 209 -5.13 16.79 -20.99
CA GLN A 209 -6.37 17.52 -20.70
C GLN A 209 -7.26 17.86 -21.91
N SER A 210 -6.88 17.45 -23.12
CA SER A 210 -7.68 17.70 -24.33
C SER A 210 -9.10 17.11 -24.31
N GLU A 211 -9.32 16.07 -23.50
CA GLU A 211 -10.63 15.42 -23.33
C GLU A 211 -11.46 16.00 -22.17
N ALA A 212 -10.93 16.97 -21.43
CA ALA A 212 -11.64 17.58 -20.31
C ALA A 212 -12.83 18.42 -20.81
N PRO A 213 -13.96 18.49 -20.06
CA PRO A 213 -15.13 19.28 -20.47
C PRO A 213 -14.80 20.74 -20.79
N TRP A 214 -13.95 21.38 -19.98
CA TRP A 214 -13.53 22.77 -20.19
C TRP A 214 -12.66 22.99 -21.43
N ALA A 215 -12.00 21.94 -21.92
CA ALA A 215 -11.11 21.99 -23.08
C ALA A 215 -11.83 21.76 -24.42
N GLN A 216 -13.13 21.44 -24.39
CA GLN A 216 -13.89 21.13 -25.59
C GLN A 216 -13.92 22.32 -26.57
N GLY A 217 -13.51 22.08 -27.80
CA GLY A 217 -13.43 23.10 -28.85
C GLY A 217 -12.21 24.01 -28.78
N MET A 218 -11.33 23.84 -27.79
CA MET A 218 -10.08 24.58 -27.70
C MET A 218 -8.98 23.91 -28.55
N THR A 219 -8.09 24.73 -29.12
CA THR A 219 -6.87 24.18 -29.74
C THR A 219 -5.88 23.79 -28.64
N ARG A 220 -4.98 22.83 -28.93
CA ARG A 220 -3.92 22.44 -27.98
C ARG A 220 -3.12 23.66 -27.47
N ALA A 221 -2.77 24.59 -28.34
CA ALA A 221 -2.05 25.81 -27.96
C ALA A 221 -2.85 26.70 -27.01
N ALA A 222 -4.18 26.78 -27.17
CA ALA A 222 -5.04 27.49 -26.24
C ALA A 222 -5.11 26.80 -24.87
N ILE A 223 -5.17 25.46 -24.83
CA ILE A 223 -5.12 24.68 -23.58
C ILE A 223 -3.79 24.88 -22.86
N GLU A 224 -2.66 24.84 -23.59
CA GLU A 224 -1.32 25.11 -23.06
C GLU A 224 -1.24 26.50 -22.43
N GLU A 225 -1.77 27.52 -23.11
CA GLU A 225 -1.76 28.89 -22.60
C GLU A 225 -2.69 29.08 -21.39
N THR A 226 -3.86 28.43 -21.38
CA THR A 226 -4.74 28.42 -20.20
C THR A 226 -4.04 27.78 -19.01
N LEU A 227 -3.42 26.62 -19.18
CA LEU A 227 -2.67 25.95 -18.11
C LEU A 227 -1.53 26.80 -17.57
N ARG A 228 -0.76 27.45 -18.47
CA ARG A 228 0.32 28.36 -18.08
C ARG A 228 -0.21 29.56 -17.30
N THR A 229 -1.34 30.11 -17.72
CA THR A 229 -1.99 31.23 -17.02
C THR A 229 -2.52 30.80 -15.65
N ASP A 230 -3.13 29.62 -15.54
CA ASP A 230 -3.63 29.09 -14.27
C ASP A 230 -2.51 28.79 -13.27
N LEU A 231 -1.34 28.34 -13.75
CA LEU A 231 -0.13 28.20 -12.92
C LEU A 231 0.30 29.56 -12.34
N LEU A 232 0.33 30.61 -13.17
CA LEU A 232 0.71 31.96 -12.73
C LEU A 232 -0.31 32.54 -11.74
N ARG A 233 -1.61 32.44 -12.04
CA ARG A 233 -2.71 32.83 -11.14
C ARG A 233 -2.61 32.10 -9.79
N THR A 234 -2.28 30.81 -9.81
CA THR A 234 -2.09 30.02 -8.59
C THR A 234 -0.92 30.55 -7.76
N VAL A 235 0.22 30.91 -8.38
CA VAL A 235 1.37 31.49 -7.68
C VAL A 235 0.98 32.83 -7.01
N VAL A 236 0.26 33.71 -7.72
CA VAL A 236 -0.22 34.98 -7.16
C VAL A 236 -1.18 34.75 -5.99
N ALA A 237 -2.13 33.83 -6.14
CA ALA A 237 -3.09 33.51 -5.07
C ALA A 237 -2.42 32.90 -3.83
N LEU A 238 -1.38 32.07 -4.02
CA LEU A 238 -0.57 31.51 -2.94
C LEU A 238 0.28 32.57 -2.23
N PHE A 239 0.74 33.59 -2.94
CA PHE A 239 1.51 34.69 -2.35
C PHE A 239 0.72 35.45 -1.27
N GLU A 240 -0.61 35.57 -1.41
CA GLU A 240 -1.48 36.19 -0.40
C GLU A 240 -1.42 35.46 0.96
N TRP A 241 -1.12 34.17 0.95
CA TRP A 241 -1.04 33.33 2.16
C TRP A 241 0.24 33.49 2.97
N ARG A 242 1.29 34.09 2.40
CA ARG A 242 2.59 34.27 3.06
C ARG A 242 2.52 35.02 4.40
N THR A 243 1.51 35.89 4.54
CA THR A 243 1.28 36.70 5.75
C THR A 243 0.82 35.87 6.94
N ARG A 244 0.24 34.68 6.68
CA ARG A 244 -0.26 33.76 7.71
C ARG A 244 0.76 32.67 8.03
N CYS A 245 1.41 32.12 7.01
CA CYS A 245 2.46 31.11 7.17
C CYS A 245 3.39 31.09 5.94
N PRO A 246 4.63 30.58 6.06
CA PRO A 246 5.51 30.41 4.92
C PRO A 246 4.90 29.50 3.84
N VAL A 247 4.99 29.95 2.60
CA VAL A 247 4.51 29.22 1.41
C VAL A 247 5.70 28.85 0.54
N GLU A 248 6.01 27.56 0.48
CA GLU A 248 7.04 27.02 -0.42
C GLU A 248 6.39 26.50 -1.70
N ILE A 249 6.89 26.93 -2.86
CA ILE A 249 6.46 26.44 -4.16
C ILE A 249 7.66 25.80 -4.86
N LEU A 250 7.52 24.51 -5.19
CA LEU A 250 8.49 23.71 -5.92
C LEU A 250 7.95 23.49 -7.34
N TYR A 251 8.76 23.82 -8.34
CA TYR A 251 8.43 23.62 -9.75
C TYR A 251 9.02 22.30 -10.24
N HIS A 252 8.20 21.43 -10.83
CA HIS A 252 8.67 20.17 -11.41
C HIS A 252 8.40 20.08 -12.90
N ASP A 253 9.25 19.32 -13.58
CA ASP A 253 9.20 19.05 -15.02
C ASP A 253 8.42 17.78 -15.38
N ASP A 254 7.98 17.04 -14.36
CA ASP A 254 7.31 15.75 -14.53
C ASP A 254 5.80 15.92 -14.77
N THR A 255 5.24 15.12 -15.68
CA THR A 255 3.79 15.07 -15.91
C THR A 255 3.19 13.98 -15.05
N SER A 256 2.57 14.38 -13.93
CA SER A 256 1.93 13.42 -13.05
C SER A 256 0.54 13.02 -13.54
N VAL A 257 0.27 11.71 -13.53
CA VAL A 257 -1.06 11.12 -13.79
C VAL A 257 -1.99 11.17 -12.58
N PHE A 258 -1.47 11.62 -11.42
CA PHE A 258 -2.23 11.84 -10.20
C PHE A 258 -1.90 13.20 -9.59
N ARG A 259 -2.78 13.68 -8.72
CA ARG A 259 -2.49 14.77 -7.80
C ARG A 259 -2.79 14.31 -6.39
N PHE A 260 -2.21 14.95 -5.38
CA PHE A 260 -2.63 14.71 -4.01
C PHE A 260 -2.56 15.96 -3.14
N ILE A 261 -3.39 15.95 -2.10
CA ILE A 261 -3.27 16.84 -0.95
C ILE A 261 -2.90 15.96 0.24
N MET A 262 -1.84 16.33 0.94
CA MET A 262 -1.36 15.64 2.13
C MET A 262 -1.45 16.58 3.32
N THR A 263 -1.96 16.03 4.40
CA THR A 263 -2.12 16.64 5.73
C THR A 263 -1.40 15.75 6.75
N ASP A 264 -1.36 16.13 8.02
CA ASP A 264 -0.68 15.35 9.05
C ASP A 264 -1.34 13.98 9.29
N ASP A 265 -2.65 13.85 9.05
CA ASP A 265 -3.42 12.63 9.34
C ASP A 265 -3.81 11.82 8.10
N ALA A 266 -3.73 12.39 6.89
CA ALA A 266 -4.11 11.69 5.68
C ALA A 266 -3.48 12.26 4.40
N ILE A 267 -3.42 11.41 3.37
CA ILE A 267 -3.18 11.80 1.98
C ILE A 267 -4.44 11.50 1.15
N TYR A 268 -4.86 12.51 0.39
CA TYR A 268 -5.98 12.46 -0.55
C TYR A 268 -5.41 12.42 -1.96
N LEU A 269 -5.33 11.22 -2.53
CA LEU A 269 -4.79 10.98 -3.87
C LEU A 269 -5.92 10.98 -4.89
N THR A 270 -5.87 11.88 -5.86
CA THR A 270 -6.79 11.94 -7.00
C THR A 270 -6.11 11.41 -8.25
N TRP A 271 -6.71 10.41 -8.87
CA TRP A 271 -6.23 9.85 -10.13
C TRP A 271 -6.81 10.62 -11.31
N LEU A 272 -5.98 11.26 -12.14
CA LEU A 272 -6.45 12.13 -13.22
C LEU A 272 -6.82 11.34 -14.49
N ARG A 273 -6.38 10.08 -14.61
CA ARG A 273 -6.48 9.25 -15.84
C ARG A 273 -7.00 7.84 -15.55
N GLY A 274 -8.12 7.74 -14.85
CA GLY A 274 -8.80 6.46 -14.61
C GLY A 274 -9.97 6.30 -15.54
N ASP A 275 -10.39 5.06 -15.82
CA ASP A 275 -11.58 4.78 -16.64
C ASP A 275 -12.82 5.55 -16.14
N SER A 276 -12.94 5.70 -14.81
CA SER A 276 -14.02 6.48 -14.18
C SER A 276 -13.82 8.00 -14.20
N SER A 277 -12.61 8.47 -14.52
CA SER A 277 -12.22 9.90 -14.50
C SER A 277 -12.15 10.55 -15.88
N VAL A 278 -12.12 9.75 -16.96
CA VAL A 278 -12.13 10.28 -18.33
C VAL A 278 -13.41 11.11 -18.55
N GLY A 279 -13.25 12.32 -19.07
CA GLY A 279 -14.34 13.26 -19.32
C GLY A 279 -14.97 13.88 -18.06
N ARG A 280 -14.31 13.79 -16.90
CA ARG A 280 -14.73 14.43 -15.64
C ARG A 280 -13.78 15.56 -15.27
N ASP A 281 -14.29 16.59 -14.61
CA ASP A 281 -13.49 17.74 -14.15
C ASP A 281 -12.59 17.38 -12.96
N MET A 282 -13.07 16.48 -12.10
CA MET A 282 -12.32 15.96 -10.96
C MET A 282 -12.27 14.44 -11.02
N GLY A 283 -11.05 13.89 -10.97
CA GLY A 283 -10.85 12.46 -10.99
C GLY A 283 -11.29 11.75 -9.70
N GLU A 284 -11.33 10.42 -9.77
CA GLU A 284 -11.58 9.57 -8.62
C GLU A 284 -10.50 9.81 -7.56
N SER A 285 -10.91 9.86 -6.29
CA SER A 285 -10.02 10.17 -5.18
C SER A 285 -10.03 9.09 -4.11
N TYR A 286 -8.91 8.94 -3.44
CA TYR A 286 -8.67 7.92 -2.44
C TYR A 286 -8.01 8.54 -1.22
N ARG A 287 -8.49 8.19 -0.03
CA ARG A 287 -7.89 8.59 1.24
C ARG A 287 -7.02 7.48 1.78
N PHE A 288 -5.79 7.78 2.13
CA PHE A 288 -4.92 6.87 2.87
C PHE A 288 -4.49 7.48 4.19
N GLY A 289 -4.37 6.66 5.23
CA GLY A 289 -3.89 7.07 6.55
C GLY A 289 -2.39 7.34 6.57
N PRO A 290 -1.87 7.90 7.68
CA PRO A 290 -0.48 8.31 7.79
C PRO A 290 0.48 7.11 7.82
N ASP A 291 0.01 5.95 8.30
CA ASP A 291 0.79 4.71 8.33
C ASP A 291 0.83 3.98 6.98
N SER A 292 0.05 4.43 5.99
CA SER A 292 0.04 3.80 4.67
C SER A 292 1.37 3.95 3.94
N PHE A 293 1.69 2.97 3.10
CA PHE A 293 2.87 3.02 2.24
C PHE A 293 2.83 4.24 1.30
N PHE A 294 1.65 4.57 0.77
CA PHE A 294 1.46 5.75 -0.08
C PHE A 294 1.79 7.05 0.66
N TYR A 295 1.28 7.24 1.88
CA TYR A 295 1.58 8.44 2.65
C TYR A 295 3.08 8.59 2.91
N GLN A 296 3.73 7.54 3.43
CA GLN A 296 5.14 7.58 3.79
C GLN A 296 6.05 7.78 2.57
N SER A 297 5.77 7.08 1.47
CA SER A 297 6.56 7.21 0.24
C SER A 297 6.44 8.61 -0.38
N GLN A 298 5.23 9.16 -0.50
CA GLN A 298 5.03 10.50 -1.07
C GLN A 298 5.63 11.59 -0.17
N ARG A 299 5.53 11.44 1.16
CA ARG A 299 6.14 12.39 2.10
C ARG A 299 7.66 12.43 1.93
N LEU A 300 8.31 11.26 1.84
CA LEU A 300 9.75 11.18 1.60
C LEU A 300 10.15 11.74 0.23
N ASP A 301 9.37 11.47 -0.81
CA ASP A 301 9.63 11.98 -2.16
C ASP A 301 9.59 13.52 -2.19
N ILE A 302 8.59 14.14 -1.56
CA ILE A 302 8.50 15.60 -1.50
C ILE A 302 9.66 16.21 -0.72
N VAL A 303 10.04 15.63 0.43
CA VAL A 303 11.20 16.09 1.20
C VAL A 303 12.46 16.02 0.35
N ARG A 304 12.66 14.92 -0.37
CA ARG A 304 13.78 14.76 -1.29
C ARG A 304 13.75 15.78 -2.43
N ARG A 305 12.59 16.03 -3.03
CA ARG A 305 12.43 17.05 -4.08
C ARG A 305 12.73 18.45 -3.55
N SER A 306 12.28 18.80 -2.34
CA SER A 306 12.59 20.09 -1.71
C SER A 306 14.09 20.27 -1.48
N GLN A 307 14.81 19.19 -1.15
CA GLN A 307 16.26 19.23 -0.92
C GLN A 307 17.07 19.30 -2.22
N LEU A 308 16.65 18.58 -3.26
CA LEU A 308 17.41 18.44 -4.50
C LEU A 308 17.06 19.46 -5.58
N ASN A 309 15.84 20.00 -5.56
CA ASN A 309 15.36 20.86 -6.64
C ASN A 309 15.78 22.32 -6.41
N HIS A 310 16.46 22.89 -7.40
CA HIS A 310 16.85 24.29 -7.43
C HIS A 310 15.71 25.21 -7.88
N ALA A 311 14.72 24.70 -8.61
CA ALA A 311 13.57 25.46 -9.07
C ALA A 311 12.50 25.52 -7.97
N LYS A 312 12.74 26.35 -6.95
CA LYS A 312 11.77 26.60 -5.87
C LYS A 312 11.81 28.05 -5.40
N VAL A 313 10.69 28.51 -4.85
CA VAL A 313 10.55 29.80 -4.16
C VAL A 313 9.92 29.59 -2.79
N THR A 314 10.26 30.43 -1.81
CA THR A 314 9.59 30.45 -0.51
C THR A 314 9.16 31.87 -0.23
N PHE A 315 7.85 32.08 -0.10
CA PHE A 315 7.26 33.35 0.30
C PHE A 315 7.07 33.37 1.81
N ASN A 316 7.64 34.37 2.45
CA ASN A 316 7.56 34.63 3.88
C ASN A 316 6.72 35.90 4.15
N ALA A 317 6.32 36.10 5.40
CA ALA A 317 5.52 37.25 5.80
C ALA A 317 6.21 38.61 5.55
N THR A 318 7.55 38.63 5.48
CA THR A 318 8.36 39.82 5.21
C THR A 318 8.47 40.17 3.74
N ASP A 319 8.08 39.26 2.85
CA ASP A 319 8.24 39.47 1.41
C ASP A 319 7.18 40.45 0.89
N ASP A 320 7.63 41.43 0.13
CA ASP A 320 6.77 42.44 -0.46
C ASP A 320 6.35 42.05 -1.89
N ARG A 321 5.51 42.90 -2.50
CA ARG A 321 5.01 42.67 -3.86
C ARG A 321 6.14 42.59 -4.89
N LYS A 322 7.28 43.24 -4.64
CA LYS A 322 8.43 43.19 -5.55
C LYS A 322 9.00 41.77 -5.66
N VAL A 323 9.12 41.04 -4.54
CA VAL A 323 9.55 39.64 -4.56
C VAL A 323 8.63 38.77 -5.43
N LEU A 324 7.31 39.01 -5.38
CA LEU A 324 6.36 38.32 -6.27
C LEU A 324 6.62 38.68 -7.74
N LEU A 325 6.75 39.97 -8.07
CA LEU A 325 6.93 40.42 -9.45
C LEU A 325 8.25 39.92 -10.05
N ASP A 326 9.36 39.98 -9.30
CA ASP A 326 10.66 39.45 -9.71
C ASP A 326 10.57 37.93 -9.99
N HIS A 327 9.82 37.20 -9.17
CA HIS A 327 9.58 35.77 -9.36
C HIS A 327 8.69 35.47 -10.58
N LEU A 328 7.62 36.24 -10.78
CA LEU A 328 6.75 36.11 -11.96
C LEU A 328 7.49 36.47 -13.25
N GLU A 329 8.37 37.46 -13.23
CA GLU A 329 9.24 37.81 -14.36
C GLU A 329 10.16 36.65 -14.73
N MET A 330 10.77 36.01 -13.72
CA MET A 330 11.57 34.80 -13.92
C MET A 330 10.76 33.66 -14.56
N LEU A 331 9.50 33.45 -14.14
CA LEU A 331 8.61 32.43 -14.72
C LEU A 331 8.11 32.78 -16.12
N CYS A 332 7.86 34.06 -16.40
CA CYS A 332 7.35 34.51 -17.70
C CYS A 332 8.46 34.74 -18.73
N GLY A 333 9.71 34.94 -18.30
CA GLY A 333 10.81 35.38 -19.14
C GLY A 333 10.64 36.80 -19.67
N ARG A 334 9.79 37.61 -19.04
CA ARG A 334 9.54 39.03 -19.37
C ARG A 334 9.12 39.80 -18.12
N PRO A 335 9.34 41.12 -18.07
CA PRO A 335 8.83 41.96 -16.99
C PRO A 335 7.32 41.79 -16.81
N VAL A 336 6.89 41.58 -15.57
CA VAL A 336 5.48 41.51 -15.16
C VAL A 336 5.16 42.77 -14.38
N ARG A 337 4.10 43.46 -14.78
CA ARG A 337 3.67 44.68 -14.12
C ARG A 337 2.71 44.37 -12.97
N GLU A 338 2.59 45.29 -12.03
CA GLU A 338 1.73 45.13 -10.86
C GLU A 338 0.24 45.01 -11.22
N ASP A 339 -0.23 45.75 -12.23
CA ASP A 339 -1.59 45.69 -12.75
C ASP A 339 -1.92 44.33 -13.38
N GLU A 340 -0.93 43.70 -14.02
CA GLU A 340 -1.08 42.35 -14.56
C GLU A 340 -1.17 41.29 -13.45
N ALA A 341 -0.32 41.37 -12.44
CA ALA A 341 -0.38 40.47 -11.29
C ALA A 341 -1.72 40.62 -10.53
N GLU A 342 -2.24 41.85 -10.41
CA GLU A 342 -3.54 42.08 -9.79
C GLU A 342 -4.69 41.54 -10.64
N ALA A 343 -4.63 41.71 -11.96
CA ALA A 343 -5.62 41.11 -12.87
C ALA A 343 -5.67 39.57 -12.72
N TRP A 344 -4.51 38.90 -12.61
CA TRP A 344 -4.46 37.46 -12.36
C TRP A 344 -5.08 37.07 -11.01
N LEU A 345 -4.91 37.88 -9.97
CA LEU A 345 -5.53 37.64 -8.67
C LEU A 345 -7.05 37.78 -8.72
N GLU A 346 -7.55 38.80 -9.41
CA GLU A 346 -8.99 39.01 -9.59
C GLU A 346 -9.63 37.92 -10.45
N GLU A 347 -8.99 37.52 -11.54
CA GLU A 347 -9.41 36.37 -12.36
C GLU A 347 -9.43 35.07 -11.55
N TYR A 348 -8.43 34.86 -10.69
CA TYR A 348 -8.40 33.72 -9.78
C TYR A 348 -9.58 33.73 -8.80
N ARG A 349 -9.85 34.87 -8.16
CA ARG A 349 -10.96 35.04 -7.22
C ARG A 349 -12.29 34.77 -7.91
N ALA A 350 -12.51 35.38 -9.08
CA ALA A 350 -13.72 35.17 -9.87
C ALA A 350 -13.89 33.70 -10.28
N GLY A 351 -12.82 33.05 -10.77
CA GLY A 351 -12.87 31.66 -11.22
C GLY A 351 -13.00 30.62 -10.09
N THR A 352 -12.75 31.01 -8.83
CA THR A 352 -12.90 30.12 -7.66
C THR A 352 -14.09 30.46 -6.79
N GLU A 353 -14.87 31.49 -7.12
CA GLU A 353 -15.96 31.99 -6.27
C GLU A 353 -17.06 30.94 -6.06
N SER A 354 -17.47 30.23 -7.10
CA SER A 354 -18.49 29.16 -6.98
C SER A 354 -18.04 28.05 -6.03
N PHE A 355 -16.76 27.68 -6.11
CA PHE A 355 -16.19 26.64 -5.27
C PHE A 355 -16.02 27.12 -3.82
N ARG A 356 -15.62 28.37 -3.61
CA ARG A 356 -15.53 28.96 -2.26
C ARG A 356 -16.89 29.07 -1.60
N SER A 357 -17.89 29.61 -2.31
CA SER A 357 -19.28 29.66 -1.85
C SER A 357 -19.80 28.27 -1.46
N TYR A 358 -19.49 27.25 -2.26
CA TYR A 358 -19.82 25.86 -1.92
C TYR A 358 -19.16 25.38 -0.61
N LEU A 359 -17.85 25.63 -0.43
CA LEU A 359 -17.15 25.22 0.79
C LEU A 359 -17.66 25.96 2.04
N GLU A 360 -18.07 27.22 1.89
CA GLU A 360 -18.64 28.03 2.97
C GLU A 360 -20.00 27.46 3.41
N GLN A 361 -20.86 27.09 2.45
CA GLN A 361 -22.13 26.40 2.73
C GLN A 361 -21.89 25.05 3.41
N LEU A 362 -20.96 24.26 2.88
CA LEU A 362 -20.61 22.94 3.44
C LEU A 362 -20.12 23.03 4.89
N SER A 363 -19.40 24.11 5.24
CA SER A 363 -18.88 24.35 6.59
C SER A 363 -19.93 24.94 7.55
N ALA A 364 -21.04 25.49 7.02
CA ALA A 364 -22.14 25.99 7.83
C ALA A 364 -23.11 24.87 8.25
N ASP A 365 -23.22 23.82 7.43
CA ASP A 365 -24.13 22.70 7.64
C ASP A 365 -23.58 21.57 8.55
N GLY A 366 -22.26 21.54 8.80
CA GLY A 366 -21.56 20.50 9.55
C GLY A 366 -20.88 21.00 10.81
#